data_AF-A0A9D8S518-F1
#
_entry.id   AF-A0A9D8S518-F1
#
_cell.length_a   1.000
_cell.length_b   1.000
_cell.length_c   1.000
_cell.angle_alpha   90.00
_cell.angle_beta   90.00
_cell.angle_gamma   90.00
#
_symmetry.space_group_name_H-M   'P 1'
#
loop_
_entity.id
_entity.type
_entity.pdbx_description
1 polymer ?
#
loop_
_entity_poly.entity_id
_entity_poly.type
_entity_poly.pdbx_seq_one_letter_code
_entity_poly.pdbx_strand_id
1 'polypeptide(L)'
;MKRFIGVFLALVLLFTQMGVIGFASETLEVDSDGYYLINDAEDLYAFRDLVNSGEYDVNAKLTADIVLNEGVLDENGDLNEGTFTQWHPIGDKNAFSPSNTNTFSGVFDGRNYTIYGMYYYGTEGYEYDSGIALFGTINGGTVKNLTIRDSYFKTSYSSGFVCGYAIDGTIENCDVYATIEGEYESAGICGIADKGYTNIVECNFYGIVNGTHRVGGICGSFDVGSIKYCNNYGAITGSSNVAGIAGGAGDYDVVSTIKGCINYAAINADSGSSYNYTGGISGFAKNTCIEDCLNVGSIRSVSTDSFVEVGGIIGYGFGEIRNCFSYGSIECEFKDEDSLVGAISGYSLKNATYDTIIVNNYYLAGVADVGVAQYGTSYSFEVIDSVVGVAEEITETQAKNGTILNLLNNEREGGPWEQNTRKDAYPYPVKRTEYIFPIDETTTIDHEYGIIYTYRQGLTDVLEVIGYNEDTNGDYVTVMSAPSFMNDQKLQLFGTASYAYVYVNGPRTMRYRLVVYGDINDDSYVNVLDAFDVERTANGYRELVEYEFLAADTNDDGSITVEDYQSVVNIGLAS
;
A
#
# COMPACT_ATOMS: atom_id res chain seq x y z
N MET A 1 28.44 18.28 71.13
CA MET A 1 27.37 18.43 70.11
C MET A 1 27.66 19.43 68.99
N LYS A 2 28.39 20.54 69.20
CA LYS A 2 28.65 21.53 68.12
C LYS A 2 29.78 21.19 67.13
N ARG A 3 30.59 20.14 67.36
CA ARG A 3 31.68 19.71 66.45
C ARG A 3 31.31 18.56 65.50
N PHE A 4 30.17 17.90 65.69
CA PHE A 4 29.69 16.83 64.80
C PHE A 4 28.68 17.33 63.75
N ILE A 5 28.00 18.45 63.99
CA ILE A 5 27.03 19.04 63.05
C ILE A 5 27.73 19.72 61.86
N GLY A 6 28.93 20.28 62.06
CA GLY A 6 29.69 20.95 60.99
C GLY A 6 30.26 19.98 59.94
N VAL A 7 30.62 18.75 60.34
CA VAL A 7 31.14 17.72 59.42
C VAL A 7 29.99 17.07 58.63
N PHE A 8 28.81 16.94 59.24
CA PHE A 8 27.62 16.43 58.56
C PHE A 8 27.05 17.43 57.54
N LEU A 9 27.06 18.74 57.84
CA LEU A 9 26.68 19.77 56.85
C LEU A 9 27.70 19.90 55.70
N ALA A 10 28.99 19.69 55.96
CA ALA A 10 30.01 19.71 54.90
C ALA A 10 29.91 18.51 53.96
N LEU A 11 29.54 17.32 54.46
CA LEU A 11 29.28 16.13 53.65
C LEU A 11 27.98 16.25 52.83
N VAL A 12 26.93 16.86 53.38
CA VAL A 12 25.68 17.10 52.64
C VAL A 12 25.85 18.17 51.54
N LEU A 13 26.72 19.17 51.75
CA LEU A 13 27.06 20.16 50.71
C LEU A 13 28.01 19.62 49.63
N LEU A 14 28.84 18.61 49.93
CA LEU A 14 29.66 17.90 48.95
C LEU A 14 28.82 17.00 48.02
N PHE A 15 27.66 16.50 48.48
CA PHE A 15 26.71 15.78 47.62
C PHE A 15 25.84 16.70 46.75
N THR A 16 25.74 18.00 47.06
CA THR A 16 25.10 18.99 46.17
C THR A 16 26.03 19.57 45.10
N GLN A 17 27.33 19.20 45.14
CA GLN A 17 28.36 19.64 44.18
C GLN A 17 28.97 18.51 43.35
N MET A 18 28.69 17.24 43.67
CA MET A 18 28.72 16.21 42.64
C MET A 18 27.54 16.54 41.74
N GLY A 19 27.84 17.20 40.62
CA GLY A 19 26.89 17.33 39.54
C GLY A 19 26.19 16.00 39.39
N VAL A 20 24.87 16.05 39.28
CA VAL A 20 24.16 15.04 38.51
C VAL A 20 25.04 14.86 37.28
N ILE A 21 25.74 13.72 37.21
CA ILE A 21 26.24 13.25 35.95
C ILE A 21 24.93 13.12 35.21
N GLY A 22 24.60 14.15 34.42
CA GLY A 22 23.61 14.00 33.40
C GLY A 22 24.05 12.73 32.72
N PHE A 23 23.18 11.71 32.79
CA PHE A 23 23.11 10.80 31.66
C PHE A 23 23.19 11.73 30.47
N ALA A 24 24.25 11.61 29.67
CA ALA A 24 24.34 12.37 28.45
C ALA A 24 23.03 12.08 27.74
N SER A 25 22.12 13.05 27.76
CA SER A 25 21.09 13.13 26.73
C SER A 25 21.96 13.24 25.51
N GLU A 26 22.15 12.13 24.80
CA GLU A 26 22.72 12.18 23.47
C GLU A 26 21.82 13.17 22.74
N THR A 27 22.38 14.34 22.50
CA THR A 27 21.69 15.38 21.76
C THR A 27 21.58 14.83 20.36
N LEU A 28 20.34 14.69 19.86
CA LEU A 28 20.10 14.30 18.49
C LEU A 28 21.07 14.99 17.54
N GLU A 29 21.75 14.22 16.71
CA GLU A 29 22.69 14.77 15.74
C GLU A 29 21.91 15.59 14.71
N VAL A 30 22.43 16.76 14.36
CA VAL A 30 21.87 17.63 13.33
C VAL A 30 22.91 17.83 12.24
N ASP A 31 22.51 17.62 11.00
CA ASP A 31 23.41 17.81 9.87
C ASP A 31 23.56 19.30 9.46
N SER A 32 24.35 19.54 8.41
CA SER A 32 24.60 20.90 7.90
C SER A 32 23.36 21.59 7.32
N ASP A 33 22.33 20.84 6.97
CA ASP A 33 21.09 21.34 6.35
C ASP A 33 19.97 21.55 7.39
N GLY A 34 20.26 21.27 8.67
CA GLY A 34 19.32 21.44 9.78
C GLY A 34 18.35 20.26 9.96
N TYR A 35 18.70 19.08 9.47
CA TYR A 35 17.94 17.85 9.71
C TYR A 35 18.49 17.10 10.91
N TYR A 36 17.61 16.75 11.84
CA TYR A 36 17.87 15.73 12.86
C TYR A 36 18.08 14.37 12.17
N LEU A 37 19.16 13.67 12.53
CA LEU A 37 19.46 12.34 12.03
C LEU A 37 18.88 11.30 12.98
N ILE A 38 18.10 10.38 12.44
CA ILE A 38 17.42 9.34 13.22
C ILE A 38 18.01 7.99 12.78
N ASN A 39 18.82 7.39 13.65
CA ASN A 39 19.52 6.15 13.35
C ASN A 39 18.96 4.93 14.10
N ASP A 40 18.23 5.15 15.19
CA ASP A 40 17.60 4.08 15.96
C ASP A 40 16.31 4.53 16.66
N ALA A 41 15.75 3.63 17.48
CA ALA A 41 14.51 3.87 18.20
C ALA A 41 14.63 5.00 19.25
N GLU A 42 15.79 5.14 19.90
CA GLU A 42 16.01 6.17 20.91
C GLU A 42 16.08 7.56 20.27
N ASP A 43 16.72 7.68 19.10
CA ASP A 43 16.67 8.91 18.31
C ASP A 43 15.23 9.27 17.91
N LEU A 44 14.45 8.29 17.46
CA LEU A 44 13.06 8.52 17.06
C LEU A 44 12.20 8.98 18.26
N TYR A 45 12.41 8.38 19.44
CA TYR A 45 11.76 8.81 20.68
C TYR A 45 12.20 10.22 21.10
N ALA A 46 13.49 10.54 21.00
CA ALA A 46 13.99 11.87 21.32
C ALA A 46 13.41 12.93 20.36
N PHE A 47 13.27 12.60 19.08
CA PHE A 47 12.66 13.50 18.09
C PHE A 47 11.17 13.72 18.36
N ARG A 48 10.45 12.64 18.69
CA ARG A 48 9.06 12.74 19.16
C ARG A 48 8.95 13.68 20.35
N ASP A 49 9.77 13.48 21.38
CA ASP A 49 9.71 14.26 22.62
C ASP A 49 10.08 15.73 22.38
N LEU A 50 11.00 16.01 21.45
CA LEU A 50 11.34 17.36 21.01
C LEU A 50 10.14 18.07 20.38
N VAL A 51 9.47 17.45 19.41
CA VAL A 51 8.28 18.02 18.74
C VAL A 51 7.14 18.20 19.75
N ASN A 52 6.90 17.19 20.59
CA ASN A 52 5.84 17.22 21.61
C ASN A 52 6.15 18.18 22.77
N SER A 53 7.37 18.73 22.84
CA SER A 53 7.74 19.78 23.80
C SER A 53 7.60 21.20 23.24
N GLY A 54 7.19 21.37 21.98
CA GLY A 54 6.89 22.67 21.39
C GLY A 54 7.69 23.03 20.14
N GLU A 55 8.67 22.21 19.74
CA GLU A 55 9.51 22.44 18.57
C GLU A 55 8.87 21.82 17.32
N TYR A 56 7.80 22.44 16.83
CA TYR A 56 6.93 21.88 15.78
C TYR A 56 7.52 21.93 14.36
N ASP A 57 8.36 22.93 14.10
CA ASP A 57 8.92 23.25 12.78
C ASP A 57 10.38 22.81 12.67
N VAL A 58 10.59 21.50 12.85
CA VAL A 58 11.90 20.86 12.80
C VAL A 58 11.91 19.76 11.75
N ASN A 59 13.06 19.55 11.11
CA ASN A 59 13.20 18.55 10.06
C ASN A 59 13.98 17.34 10.56
N ALA A 60 13.62 16.15 10.11
CA ALA A 60 14.35 14.92 10.42
C ALA A 60 14.46 14.02 9.19
N LYS A 61 15.49 13.17 9.19
CA LYS A 61 15.64 12.12 8.20
C LYS A 61 16.19 10.85 8.81
N LEU A 62 15.69 9.72 8.33
CA LEU A 62 16.21 8.41 8.72
C LEU A 62 17.59 8.19 8.09
N THR A 63 18.47 7.52 8.84
CA THR A 63 19.79 7.06 8.37
C THR A 63 19.95 5.55 8.43
N ALA A 64 18.97 4.86 9.01
CA ALA A 64 18.86 3.41 9.09
C ALA A 64 17.39 3.01 9.26
N ASP A 65 17.11 1.71 9.13
CA ASP A 65 15.84 1.14 9.55
C ASP A 65 15.70 1.24 11.08
N ILE A 66 14.48 1.50 11.55
CA ILE A 66 14.17 1.71 12.97
C ILE A 66 13.29 0.56 13.46
N VAL A 67 13.69 -0.13 14.52
CA VAL A 67 12.91 -1.24 15.11
C VAL A 67 12.40 -0.81 16.48
N LEU A 68 11.09 -0.60 16.59
CA LEU A 68 10.42 -0.25 17.86
C LEU A 68 9.98 -1.50 18.64
N ASN A 69 9.51 -2.50 17.90
CA ASN A 69 9.16 -3.84 18.37
C ASN A 69 9.46 -4.84 17.25
N GLU A 70 9.64 -6.12 17.60
CA GLU A 70 9.83 -7.21 16.63
C GLU A 70 8.66 -8.19 16.71
N GLY A 71 8.18 -8.65 15.55
CA GLY A 71 7.17 -9.70 15.45
C GLY A 71 5.82 -9.30 16.02
N VAL A 72 5.39 -8.06 15.73
CA VAL A 72 4.09 -7.54 16.17
C VAL A 72 2.95 -8.27 15.48
N LEU A 73 3.10 -8.58 14.19
CA LEU A 73 2.14 -9.33 13.41
C LEU A 73 2.59 -10.78 13.21
N ASP A 74 1.63 -11.68 13.11
CA ASP A 74 1.85 -13.04 12.64
C ASP A 74 1.79 -13.15 11.11
N GLU A 75 1.89 -14.37 10.58
CA GLU A 75 1.85 -14.64 9.13
C GLU A 75 0.52 -14.25 8.45
N ASN A 76 -0.57 -14.14 9.21
CA ASN A 76 -1.88 -13.74 8.70
C ASN A 76 -2.11 -12.22 8.78
N GLY A 77 -1.16 -11.47 9.36
CA GLY A 77 -1.32 -10.05 9.66
C GLY A 77 -2.14 -9.77 10.92
N ASP A 78 -2.39 -10.79 11.75
CA ASP A 78 -3.06 -10.62 13.04
C ASP A 78 -2.03 -10.25 14.12
N LEU A 79 -2.49 -9.63 15.22
CA LEU A 79 -1.63 -9.30 16.35
C LEU A 79 -1.06 -10.58 16.98
N ASN A 80 0.26 -10.69 17.03
CA ASN A 80 0.97 -11.81 17.61
C ASN A 80 0.93 -11.80 19.15
N GLU A 81 1.15 -12.97 19.77
CA GLU A 81 1.30 -13.06 21.23
C GLU A 81 2.63 -12.43 21.68
N GLY A 82 2.59 -11.51 22.63
CA GLY A 82 3.81 -10.85 23.09
C GLY A 82 3.58 -9.74 24.10
N THR A 83 4.68 -9.06 24.46
CA THR A 83 4.64 -7.79 25.19
C THR A 83 5.34 -6.75 24.33
N PHE A 84 4.56 -5.82 23.80
CA PHE A 84 5.03 -4.77 22.91
C PHE A 84 4.99 -3.41 23.61
N THR A 85 5.95 -2.56 23.27
CA THR A 85 6.02 -1.18 23.77
C THR A 85 5.02 -0.31 23.02
N GLN A 86 4.16 0.38 23.76
CA GLN A 86 3.14 1.30 23.22
C GLN A 86 3.80 2.52 22.56
N TRP A 87 3.45 2.77 21.31
CA TRP A 87 3.84 3.95 20.57
C TRP A 87 3.04 5.18 21.00
N HIS A 88 3.71 6.33 21.03
CA HIS A 88 3.09 7.64 21.25
C HIS A 88 3.39 8.53 20.04
N PRO A 89 2.39 9.19 19.41
CA PRO A 89 2.61 9.92 18.18
C PRO A 89 3.50 11.16 18.31
N ILE A 90 4.13 11.54 17.21
CA ILE A 90 4.80 12.83 17.02
C ILE A 90 3.74 13.89 16.65
N GLY A 91 3.68 15.03 17.34
CA GLY A 91 2.63 16.02 17.16
C GLY A 91 1.27 15.49 17.65
N ASP A 92 1.12 15.30 18.95
CA ASP A 92 0.03 14.54 19.59
C ASP A 92 -1.24 15.36 19.93
N LYS A 93 -1.51 16.46 19.21
CA LYS A 93 -2.69 17.34 19.41
C LYS A 93 -4.01 16.59 19.54
N ASN A 94 -4.26 15.62 18.66
CA ASN A 94 -5.50 14.86 18.65
C ASN A 94 -5.35 13.46 19.25
N ALA A 95 -4.17 13.10 19.76
CA ALA A 95 -3.88 11.72 20.14
C ALA A 95 -4.42 11.33 21.52
N PHE A 96 -4.20 12.20 22.51
CA PHE A 96 -4.49 11.88 23.92
C PHE A 96 -5.27 12.99 24.65
N SER A 97 -5.29 14.20 24.08
CA SER A 97 -6.03 15.31 24.67
C SER A 97 -6.27 16.41 23.64
N PRO A 98 -7.53 16.75 23.30
CA PRO A 98 -7.84 17.79 22.32
C PRO A 98 -7.43 19.21 22.77
N SER A 99 -7.03 19.39 24.04
CA SER A 99 -6.43 20.66 24.49
C SER A 99 -4.94 20.78 24.17
N ASN A 100 -4.31 19.69 23.73
CA ASN A 100 -2.94 19.72 23.28
C ASN A 100 -2.86 20.46 21.93
N THR A 101 -1.80 21.21 21.72
CA THR A 101 -1.57 21.99 20.49
C THR A 101 -0.42 21.45 19.67
N ASN A 102 0.19 20.34 20.09
CA ASN A 102 1.36 19.76 19.45
C ASN A 102 1.03 19.29 18.05
N THR A 103 1.62 19.93 17.05
CA THR A 103 1.51 19.53 15.64
C THR A 103 2.88 19.46 15.03
N PHE A 104 3.06 18.65 14.00
CA PHE A 104 4.28 18.63 13.22
C PHE A 104 4.12 19.47 11.95
N SER A 105 5.02 20.44 11.72
CA SER A 105 5.00 21.31 10.53
C SER A 105 6.27 21.27 9.70
N GLY A 106 7.29 20.51 10.12
CA GLY A 106 8.54 20.34 9.39
C GLY A 106 8.49 19.24 8.32
N VAL A 107 9.67 18.76 7.92
CA VAL A 107 9.87 17.68 6.94
C VAL A 107 10.45 16.45 7.61
N PHE A 108 9.78 15.31 7.49
CA PHE A 108 10.31 14.00 7.85
C PHE A 108 10.57 13.18 6.59
N ASP A 109 11.84 12.94 6.28
CA ASP A 109 12.26 12.17 5.10
C ASP A 109 12.77 10.78 5.52
N GLY A 110 11.97 9.75 5.26
CA GLY A 110 12.32 8.37 5.56
C GLY A 110 13.45 7.83 4.69
N ARG A 111 13.80 8.49 3.56
CA ARG A 111 14.85 8.08 2.62
C ARG A 111 14.79 6.60 2.19
N ASN A 112 13.57 6.08 2.10
CA ASN A 112 13.20 4.69 1.82
C ASN A 112 13.65 3.67 2.88
N TYR A 113 14.01 4.13 4.08
CA TYR A 113 14.16 3.26 5.25
C TYR A 113 12.79 2.88 5.82
N THR A 114 12.79 1.86 6.66
CA THR A 114 11.61 1.26 7.27
C THR A 114 11.55 1.53 8.77
N ILE A 115 10.36 1.84 9.27
CA ILE A 115 10.05 1.77 10.71
C ILE A 115 9.24 0.49 10.95
N TYR A 116 9.76 -0.38 11.81
CA TYR A 116 9.15 -1.63 12.22
C TYR A 116 8.52 -1.52 13.60
N GLY A 117 7.45 -2.28 13.82
CA GLY A 117 6.97 -2.56 15.17
C GLY A 117 6.19 -1.42 15.81
N MET A 118 5.56 -0.54 15.04
CA MET A 118 4.67 0.47 15.64
C MET A 118 3.45 -0.25 16.24
N TYR A 119 3.30 -0.16 17.56
CA TYR A 119 2.26 -0.87 18.29
C TYR A 119 1.45 0.09 19.16
N TYR A 120 0.14 0.02 19.05
CA TYR A 120 -0.78 0.70 19.96
C TYR A 120 -1.98 -0.21 20.24
N TYR A 121 -2.38 -0.30 21.51
CA TYR A 121 -3.55 -1.07 21.91
C TYR A 121 -4.43 -0.26 22.86
N GLY A 122 -5.45 0.38 22.30
CA GLY A 122 -6.49 1.06 23.04
C GLY A 122 -7.29 0.09 23.91
N THR A 123 -7.54 0.46 25.17
CA THR A 123 -8.38 -0.32 26.09
C THR A 123 -9.71 0.37 26.31
N GLU A 124 -10.80 -0.40 26.42
CA GLU A 124 -12.14 0.14 26.69
C GLU A 124 -12.14 1.14 27.87
N GLY A 125 -12.72 2.32 27.64
CA GLY A 125 -12.91 3.36 28.67
C GLY A 125 -12.01 4.58 28.57
N TYR A 126 -11.04 4.62 27.63
CA TYR A 126 -10.42 5.87 27.21
C TYR A 126 -11.35 6.59 26.23
N GLU A 127 -11.80 7.78 26.61
CA GLU A 127 -12.56 8.64 25.71
C GLU A 127 -11.59 9.21 24.66
N TYR A 128 -11.66 8.63 23.45
CA TYR A 128 -11.04 9.08 22.19
C TYR A 128 -9.55 8.76 22.02
N ASP A 129 -9.24 7.49 21.71
CA ASP A 129 -7.95 7.09 21.12
C ASP A 129 -7.92 7.52 19.64
N SER A 130 -7.91 8.84 19.45
CA SER A 130 -7.83 9.49 18.16
C SER A 130 -6.35 9.76 17.82
N GLY A 131 -6.03 10.23 16.62
CA GLY A 131 -4.68 10.66 16.25
C GLY A 131 -3.56 9.64 16.44
N ILE A 132 -3.83 8.34 16.55
CA ILE A 132 -2.79 7.31 16.72
C ILE A 132 -2.16 7.02 15.36
N ALA A 133 -0.87 7.34 15.26
CA ALA A 133 -0.08 7.31 14.03
C ALA A 133 1.40 7.55 14.33
N LEU A 134 2.29 7.47 13.33
CA LEU A 134 3.64 8.02 13.46
C LEU A 134 3.57 9.50 13.81
N PHE A 135 2.77 10.26 13.05
CA PHE A 135 2.45 11.66 13.34
C PHE A 135 0.98 11.82 13.72
N GLY A 136 0.70 12.21 14.96
CA GLY A 136 -0.68 12.35 15.41
C GLY A 136 -1.41 13.48 14.70
N THR A 137 -0.71 14.57 14.42
CA THR A 137 -1.22 15.67 13.61
C THR A 137 -0.08 16.34 12.83
N ILE A 138 -0.22 16.36 11.52
CA ILE A 138 0.59 17.16 10.60
C ILE A 138 -0.19 18.45 10.30
N ASN A 139 0.47 19.60 10.44
CA ASN A 139 -0.08 20.91 10.10
C ASN A 139 0.93 21.71 9.26
N GLY A 140 0.78 21.71 7.94
CA GLY A 140 1.75 22.31 7.01
C GLY A 140 3.01 21.46 6.76
N GLY A 141 3.17 20.34 7.47
CA GLY A 141 4.35 19.49 7.40
C GLY A 141 4.33 18.49 6.23
N THR A 142 5.48 17.85 6.00
CA THR A 142 5.67 16.82 4.96
C THR A 142 6.26 15.55 5.56
N VAL A 143 5.67 14.40 5.26
CA VAL A 143 6.24 13.07 5.56
C VAL A 143 6.39 12.31 4.25
N LYS A 144 7.60 11.78 3.98
CA LYS A 144 7.85 11.13 2.69
C LYS A 144 8.89 10.03 2.71
N ASN A 145 8.89 9.21 1.66
CA ASN A 145 9.91 8.18 1.37
C ASN A 145 10.06 7.20 2.55
N LEU A 146 8.98 6.63 3.04
CA LEU A 146 8.98 5.87 4.28
C LEU A 146 8.22 4.57 4.12
N THR A 147 8.79 3.47 4.62
CA THR A 147 8.03 2.23 4.81
C THR A 147 7.67 2.06 6.30
N ILE A 148 6.44 1.66 6.60
CA ILE A 148 6.03 1.19 7.93
C ILE A 148 5.61 -0.27 7.81
N ARG A 149 6.18 -1.14 8.63
CA ARG A 149 5.98 -2.59 8.53
C ARG A 149 5.82 -3.23 9.90
N ASP A 150 5.20 -4.42 9.92
CA ASP A 150 5.07 -5.24 11.13
C ASP A 150 4.50 -4.41 12.29
N SER A 151 3.35 -3.77 12.05
CA SER A 151 2.81 -2.75 12.92
C SER A 151 1.31 -2.99 13.14
N TYR A 152 0.82 -2.66 14.33
CA TYR A 152 -0.55 -2.93 14.73
C TYR A 152 -1.11 -1.79 15.56
N PHE A 153 -2.27 -1.27 15.18
CA PHE A 153 -3.03 -0.30 15.97
C PHE A 153 -4.44 -0.78 16.24
N LYS A 154 -4.83 -0.79 17.52
CA LYS A 154 -6.23 -0.88 17.95
C LYS A 154 -6.70 0.46 18.51
N THR A 155 -7.67 1.10 17.87
CA THR A 155 -8.10 2.47 18.17
C THR A 155 -9.62 2.61 18.18
N SER A 156 -10.13 3.59 18.93
CA SER A 156 -11.57 3.91 18.92
C SER A 156 -11.93 5.05 17.96
N TYR A 157 -10.94 5.75 17.40
CA TYR A 157 -11.17 6.88 16.51
C TYR A 157 -10.04 6.98 15.48
N SER A 158 -10.00 8.11 14.77
CA SER A 158 -9.20 8.30 13.56
C SER A 158 -7.75 7.85 13.71
N SER A 159 -7.33 6.98 12.80
CA SER A 159 -6.01 6.37 12.81
C SER A 159 -5.49 6.14 11.41
N GLY A 160 -4.18 6.27 11.27
CA GLY A 160 -3.43 5.76 10.13
C GLY A 160 -1.96 5.65 10.46
N PHE A 161 -1.21 4.81 9.76
CA PHE A 161 0.17 4.54 10.17
C PHE A 161 1.09 5.74 9.98
N VAL A 162 0.91 6.52 8.92
CA VAL A 162 1.72 7.71 8.68
C VAL A 162 1.19 8.90 9.47
N CYS A 163 -0.12 9.16 9.39
CA CYS A 163 -0.71 10.30 10.08
C CYS A 163 -2.13 10.06 10.61
N GLY A 164 -2.42 10.57 11.81
CA GLY A 164 -3.77 10.60 12.35
C GLY A 164 -4.62 11.70 11.71
N TYR A 165 -4.11 12.95 11.75
CA TYR A 165 -4.75 14.12 11.17
C TYR A 165 -3.77 14.94 10.31
N ALA A 166 -4.09 15.17 9.06
CA ALA A 166 -3.32 16.04 8.18
C ALA A 166 -4.12 17.30 7.81
N ILE A 167 -3.56 18.48 8.12
CA ILE A 167 -4.08 19.81 7.82
C ILE A 167 -3.02 20.54 7.02
N ASP A 168 -3.30 20.97 5.79
CA ASP A 168 -2.28 21.59 4.91
C ASP A 168 -1.01 20.73 4.76
N GLY A 169 -1.11 19.42 5.00
CA GLY A 169 0.01 18.49 5.05
C GLY A 169 0.26 17.79 3.73
N THR A 170 1.48 17.25 3.56
CA THR A 170 1.82 16.38 2.43
C THR A 170 2.34 15.03 2.93
N ILE A 171 1.77 13.95 2.42
CA ILE A 171 2.23 12.58 2.62
C ILE A 171 2.58 12.03 1.24
N GLU A 172 3.83 11.64 1.02
CA GLU A 172 4.35 11.30 -0.31
C GLU A 172 5.21 10.04 -0.28
N ASN A 173 4.98 9.09 -1.20
CA ASN A 173 5.86 7.93 -1.36
C ASN A 173 6.03 7.15 -0.04
N CYS A 174 4.90 6.74 0.55
CA CYS A 174 4.87 5.98 1.80
C CYS A 174 4.17 4.64 1.60
N ASP A 175 4.85 3.56 1.99
CA ASP A 175 4.34 2.20 1.91
C ASP A 175 4.05 1.64 3.30
N VAL A 176 2.89 1.00 3.47
CA VAL A 176 2.45 0.50 4.78
C VAL A 176 2.01 -0.96 4.70
N TYR A 177 2.64 -1.80 5.52
CA TYR A 177 2.42 -3.25 5.66
C TYR A 177 2.04 -3.57 7.11
N ALA A 178 0.80 -3.23 7.48
CA ALA A 178 0.41 -3.15 8.88
C ALA A 178 -1.12 -3.27 9.09
N THR A 179 -1.54 -3.60 10.30
CA THR A 179 -2.95 -3.90 10.62
C THR A 179 -3.57 -2.86 11.53
N ILE A 180 -4.77 -2.38 11.17
CA ILE A 180 -5.59 -1.48 11.99
C ILE A 180 -6.89 -2.16 12.37
N GLU A 181 -7.18 -2.19 13.67
CA GLU A 181 -8.51 -2.42 14.24
C GLU A 181 -9.05 -1.11 14.80
N GLY A 182 -9.83 -0.39 13.99
CA GLY A 182 -10.38 0.91 14.34
C GLY A 182 -11.91 0.91 14.40
N GLU A 183 -12.49 1.92 15.03
CA GLU A 183 -13.96 2.14 14.97
C GLU A 183 -14.32 3.21 13.92
N TYR A 184 -13.72 4.41 14.04
CA TYR A 184 -14.07 5.57 13.21
C TYR A 184 -12.85 6.12 12.46
N GLU A 185 -13.04 6.47 11.19
CA GLU A 185 -12.10 7.27 10.39
C GLU A 185 -10.70 6.63 10.32
N SER A 186 -10.67 5.31 10.15
CA SER A 186 -9.47 4.48 10.15
C SER A 186 -9.02 4.13 8.74
N ALA A 187 -7.73 4.28 8.47
CA ALA A 187 -7.13 3.89 7.20
C ALA A 187 -5.64 3.60 7.27
N GLY A 188 -5.12 2.86 6.29
CA GLY A 188 -3.73 2.43 6.25
C GLY A 188 -2.71 3.58 6.30
N ILE A 189 -2.95 4.67 5.56
CA ILE A 189 -2.00 5.80 5.48
C ILE A 189 -2.38 6.94 6.43
N CYS A 190 -3.59 7.49 6.26
CA CYS A 190 -4.02 8.69 6.97
C CYS A 190 -5.45 8.57 7.51
N GLY A 191 -5.66 8.75 8.80
CA GLY A 191 -7.02 8.71 9.37
C GLY A 191 -7.91 9.79 8.78
N ILE A 192 -7.54 11.06 8.99
CA ILE A 192 -8.28 12.22 8.49
C ILE A 192 -7.35 13.19 7.75
N ALA A 193 -7.67 13.47 6.50
CA ALA A 193 -7.13 14.58 5.74
C ALA A 193 -8.14 15.74 5.76
N ASP A 194 -7.97 16.65 6.72
CA ASP A 194 -8.89 17.74 7.04
C ASP A 194 -8.63 18.99 6.15
N LYS A 195 -9.41 20.05 6.39
CA LYS A 195 -9.41 21.32 5.67
C LYS A 195 -8.02 21.95 5.62
N GLY A 196 -7.39 21.91 4.45
CA GLY A 196 -6.12 22.59 4.19
C GLY A 196 -5.46 22.25 2.85
N TYR A 197 -6.17 21.76 1.83
CA TYR A 197 -5.51 21.27 0.61
C TYR A 197 -4.44 20.18 0.89
N THR A 198 -4.74 19.26 1.81
CA THR A 198 -3.86 18.13 2.15
C THR A 198 -3.60 17.26 0.93
N ASN A 199 -2.36 16.81 0.74
CA ASN A 199 -1.96 15.96 -0.39
C ASN A 199 -1.45 14.60 0.09
N ILE A 200 -2.08 13.53 -0.38
CA ILE A 200 -1.59 12.15 -0.21
C ILE A 200 -1.25 11.64 -1.60
N VAL A 201 0.02 11.34 -1.84
CA VAL A 201 0.53 11.06 -3.19
C VAL A 201 1.43 9.83 -3.15
N GLU A 202 1.24 8.90 -4.09
CA GLU A 202 2.14 7.74 -4.25
C GLU A 202 2.27 6.90 -2.98
N CYS A 203 1.18 6.79 -2.22
CA CYS A 203 1.17 5.96 -1.03
C CYS A 203 0.49 4.64 -1.34
N ASN A 204 1.05 3.54 -0.82
CA ASN A 204 0.49 2.22 -1.01
C ASN A 204 0.23 1.54 0.33
N PHE A 205 -0.89 0.84 0.42
CA PHE A 205 -1.26 0.07 1.59
C PHE A 205 -1.39 -1.42 1.24
N TYR A 206 -0.76 -2.29 2.03
CA TYR A 206 -0.68 -3.74 1.80
C TYR A 206 -1.21 -4.58 2.97
N GLY A 207 -1.68 -3.94 4.05
CA GLY A 207 -2.07 -4.63 5.28
C GLY A 207 -3.57 -4.91 5.40
N ILE A 208 -4.10 -4.80 6.61
CA ILE A 208 -5.52 -5.03 6.90
C ILE A 208 -6.10 -3.79 7.60
N VAL A 209 -7.28 -3.34 7.16
CA VAL A 209 -8.08 -2.34 7.90
C VAL A 209 -9.42 -2.94 8.28
N ASN A 210 -9.64 -3.11 9.57
CA ASN A 210 -10.92 -3.48 10.16
C ASN A 210 -11.49 -2.24 10.85
N GLY A 211 -12.55 -1.67 10.29
CA GLY A 211 -13.17 -0.44 10.73
C GLY A 211 -14.68 -0.58 11.00
N THR A 212 -15.34 0.50 11.46
CA THR A 212 -16.82 0.56 11.49
C THR A 212 -17.35 1.67 10.58
N HIS A 213 -16.89 2.90 10.74
CA HIS A 213 -17.38 4.07 10.00
C HIS A 213 -16.25 4.86 9.33
N ARG A 214 -16.41 5.21 8.04
CA ARG A 214 -15.40 5.93 7.23
C ARG A 214 -14.07 5.18 7.19
N VAL A 215 -14.11 4.01 6.58
CA VAL A 215 -12.99 3.07 6.51
C VAL A 215 -12.38 3.13 5.12
N GLY A 216 -11.07 3.41 5.06
CA GLY A 216 -10.33 3.52 3.80
C GLY A 216 -9.05 2.69 3.80
N GLY A 217 -8.57 2.26 2.64
CA GLY A 217 -7.21 1.70 2.54
C GLY A 217 -6.16 2.81 2.63
N ILE A 218 -6.42 3.95 1.99
CA ILE A 218 -5.51 5.11 2.00
C ILE A 218 -5.95 6.15 3.04
N CYS A 219 -7.22 6.58 3.02
CA CYS A 219 -7.71 7.61 3.93
C CYS A 219 -9.11 7.32 4.48
N GLY A 220 -9.33 7.56 5.78
CA GLY A 220 -10.64 7.36 6.40
C GLY A 220 -11.62 8.45 5.98
N SER A 221 -11.32 9.70 6.34
CA SER A 221 -12.05 10.90 5.91
C SER A 221 -11.14 11.88 5.18
N PHE A 222 -11.49 12.22 3.95
CA PHE A 222 -10.73 13.12 3.10
C PHE A 222 -11.58 14.33 2.69
N ASP A 223 -11.39 15.49 3.32
CA ASP A 223 -12.27 16.63 3.11
C ASP A 223 -11.82 17.52 1.95
N VAL A 224 -10.61 18.09 2.00
CA VAL A 224 -10.12 19.07 1.00
C VAL A 224 -8.66 18.79 0.64
N GLY A 225 -8.39 18.71 -0.66
CA GLY A 225 -7.03 18.55 -1.20
C GLY A 225 -6.98 17.54 -2.32
N SER A 226 -5.95 16.68 -2.33
CA SER A 226 -5.85 15.61 -3.33
C SER A 226 -5.29 14.29 -2.80
N ILE A 227 -5.90 13.18 -3.21
CA ILE A 227 -5.31 11.84 -3.15
C ILE A 227 -4.92 11.46 -4.58
N LYS A 228 -3.64 11.17 -4.84
CA LYS A 228 -3.15 10.92 -6.21
C LYS A 228 -2.23 9.72 -6.29
N TYR A 229 -2.43 8.86 -7.30
CA TYR A 229 -1.54 7.73 -7.59
C TYR A 229 -1.31 6.83 -6.37
N CYS A 230 -2.33 6.66 -5.54
CA CYS A 230 -2.27 5.83 -4.35
C CYS A 230 -2.97 4.50 -4.62
N ASN A 231 -2.41 3.41 -4.10
CA ASN A 231 -2.93 2.07 -4.37
C ASN A 231 -3.22 1.31 -3.09
N ASN A 232 -4.37 0.64 -3.07
CA ASN A 232 -4.74 -0.26 -2.00
C ASN A 232 -4.61 -1.72 -2.45
N TYR A 233 -3.71 -2.45 -1.81
CA TYR A 233 -3.54 -3.90 -1.91
C TYR A 233 -4.04 -4.63 -0.66
N GLY A 234 -4.22 -3.89 0.44
CA GLY A 234 -4.66 -4.44 1.72
C GLY A 234 -6.17 -4.64 1.84
N ALA A 235 -6.58 -5.73 2.49
CA ALA A 235 -7.98 -6.08 2.67
C ALA A 235 -8.69 -5.09 3.62
N ILE A 236 -9.96 -4.78 3.31
CA ILE A 236 -10.75 -3.82 4.08
C ILE A 236 -12.05 -4.44 4.54
N THR A 237 -12.32 -4.34 5.84
CA THR A 237 -13.62 -4.67 6.44
C THR A 237 -14.22 -3.44 7.11
N GLY A 238 -15.51 -3.19 6.89
CA GLY A 238 -16.21 -2.09 7.56
C GLY A 238 -17.72 -2.22 7.55
N SER A 239 -18.43 -1.25 8.13
CA SER A 239 -19.90 -1.28 8.18
C SER A 239 -20.58 -0.07 7.55
N SER A 240 -19.93 1.09 7.50
CA SER A 240 -20.51 2.32 6.99
C SER A 240 -19.42 3.19 6.34
N ASN A 241 -19.65 3.63 5.09
CA ASN A 241 -18.70 4.42 4.31
C ASN A 241 -17.35 3.70 4.16
N VAL A 242 -17.34 2.63 3.38
CA VAL A 242 -16.19 1.72 3.24
C VAL A 242 -15.65 1.77 1.82
N ALA A 243 -14.34 1.94 1.65
CA ALA A 243 -13.70 1.89 0.33
C ALA A 243 -12.22 1.59 0.32
N GLY A 244 -11.71 1.19 -0.85
CA GLY A 244 -10.29 0.95 -1.12
C GLY A 244 -9.42 2.18 -0.92
N ILE A 245 -9.86 3.36 -1.36
CA ILE A 245 -9.06 4.58 -1.27
C ILE A 245 -9.54 5.48 -0.12
N ALA A 246 -10.77 5.99 -0.19
CA ALA A 246 -11.30 6.95 0.78
C ALA A 246 -12.66 6.55 1.34
N GLY A 247 -12.77 6.25 2.63
CA GLY A 247 -14.05 5.87 3.25
C GLY A 247 -15.13 6.94 3.04
N GLY A 248 -14.79 8.19 3.34
CA GLY A 248 -15.56 9.39 2.96
C GLY A 248 -14.68 10.46 2.33
N ALA A 249 -15.20 11.15 1.32
CA ALA A 249 -14.51 12.19 0.58
C ALA A 249 -15.38 13.44 0.38
N GLY A 250 -14.76 14.61 0.56
CA GLY A 250 -15.19 15.91 0.07
C GLY A 250 -15.88 16.86 1.04
N ASP A 251 -15.84 18.15 0.69
CA ASP A 251 -16.43 19.28 1.41
C ASP A 251 -17.53 19.95 0.57
N TYR A 252 -18.43 20.72 1.20
CA TYR A 252 -19.51 21.38 0.44
C TYR A 252 -19.00 22.57 -0.39
N ASP A 253 -17.96 23.26 0.07
CA ASP A 253 -17.55 24.54 -0.49
C ASP A 253 -16.37 24.41 -1.46
N VAL A 254 -15.55 23.37 -1.30
CA VAL A 254 -14.31 23.16 -2.07
C VAL A 254 -14.32 21.79 -2.72
N VAL A 255 -13.91 21.73 -3.99
CA VAL A 255 -13.79 20.46 -4.72
C VAL A 255 -12.56 19.70 -4.22
N SER A 256 -12.76 18.47 -3.79
CA SER A 256 -11.67 17.52 -3.49
C SER A 256 -11.35 16.66 -4.72
N THR A 257 -10.13 16.14 -4.83
CA THR A 257 -9.70 15.33 -5.98
C THR A 257 -9.15 13.97 -5.57
N ILE A 258 -9.65 12.90 -6.18
CA ILE A 258 -9.04 11.56 -6.13
C ILE A 258 -8.65 11.20 -7.57
N LYS A 259 -7.36 11.03 -7.84
CA LYS A 259 -6.84 10.85 -9.21
C LYS A 259 -5.90 9.66 -9.33
N GLY A 260 -6.05 8.85 -10.37
CA GLY A 260 -5.02 7.85 -10.71
C GLY A 260 -4.87 6.76 -9.65
N CYS A 261 -5.88 6.55 -8.81
CA CYS A 261 -5.81 5.64 -7.68
C CYS A 261 -6.41 4.27 -8.03
N ILE A 262 -5.88 3.21 -7.42
CA ILE A 262 -6.30 1.85 -7.70
C ILE A 262 -6.63 1.10 -6.42
N ASN A 263 -7.79 0.46 -6.39
CA ASN A 263 -8.08 -0.56 -5.40
C ASN A 263 -7.89 -1.95 -6.02
N TYR A 264 -6.89 -2.69 -5.55
CA TYR A 264 -6.68 -4.10 -5.89
C TYR A 264 -7.33 -5.06 -4.90
N ALA A 265 -7.53 -4.62 -3.66
CA ALA A 265 -7.91 -5.50 -2.57
C ALA A 265 -9.41 -5.71 -2.43
N ALA A 266 -9.78 -6.84 -1.82
CA ALA A 266 -11.15 -7.12 -1.45
C ALA A 266 -11.68 -6.12 -0.40
N ILE A 267 -12.92 -5.70 -0.58
CA ILE A 267 -13.68 -4.87 0.36
C ILE A 267 -14.87 -5.69 0.84
N ASN A 268 -14.98 -5.87 2.16
CA ASN A 268 -16.09 -6.54 2.80
C ASN A 268 -16.84 -5.57 3.71
N ALA A 269 -18.01 -5.12 3.26
CA ALA A 269 -18.88 -4.25 4.03
C ALA A 269 -20.02 -5.06 4.66
N ASP A 270 -19.97 -5.30 5.97
CA ASP A 270 -21.05 -5.97 6.72
C ASP A 270 -21.73 -4.96 7.65
N SER A 271 -23.00 -4.70 7.39
CA SER A 271 -23.72 -3.59 8.01
C SER A 271 -24.82 -4.02 8.97
N GLY A 272 -24.72 -3.51 10.20
CA GLY A 272 -25.83 -3.42 11.16
C GLY A 272 -26.44 -2.01 11.27
N SER A 273 -26.05 -1.07 10.39
CA SER A 273 -26.37 0.36 10.48
C SER A 273 -27.30 0.84 9.38
N SER A 274 -28.02 1.94 9.62
CA SER A 274 -29.13 2.43 8.79
C SER A 274 -28.77 2.99 7.40
N TYR A 275 -27.49 3.27 7.11
CA TYR A 275 -27.04 3.75 5.79
C TYR A 275 -25.62 3.27 5.51
N ASN A 276 -25.46 2.46 4.46
CA ASN A 276 -24.19 1.81 4.15
C ASN A 276 -23.80 2.12 2.71
N TYR A 277 -22.73 2.91 2.59
CA TYR A 277 -22.17 3.29 1.30
C TYR A 277 -20.85 2.57 1.11
N THR A 278 -20.75 1.80 0.03
CA THR A 278 -19.55 1.01 -0.27
C THR A 278 -19.08 1.31 -1.68
N GLY A 279 -17.82 1.70 -1.80
CA GLY A 279 -17.20 2.05 -3.07
C GLY A 279 -15.86 1.37 -3.25
N GLY A 280 -15.46 1.02 -4.47
CA GLY A 280 -14.08 0.58 -4.69
C GLY A 280 -13.06 1.71 -4.45
N ILE A 281 -13.41 2.93 -4.85
CA ILE A 281 -12.57 4.12 -4.67
C ILE A 281 -13.06 4.96 -3.48
N SER A 282 -14.36 5.24 -3.38
CA SER A 282 -14.89 5.98 -2.24
C SER A 282 -16.28 5.54 -1.80
N GLY A 283 -16.47 5.34 -0.49
CA GLY A 283 -17.77 4.94 0.04
C GLY A 283 -18.77 6.07 -0.14
N PHE A 284 -18.41 7.25 0.37
CA PHE A 284 -19.18 8.49 0.26
C PHE A 284 -18.35 9.58 -0.41
N ALA A 285 -18.83 10.20 -1.49
CA ALA A 285 -18.10 11.27 -2.19
C ALA A 285 -18.97 12.52 -2.36
N LYS A 286 -18.46 13.70 -1.99
CA LYS A 286 -19.25 14.92 -1.92
C LYS A 286 -18.51 16.10 -2.54
N ASN A 287 -19.01 16.60 -3.67
CA ASN A 287 -18.30 17.62 -4.44
C ASN A 287 -16.87 17.18 -4.79
N THR A 288 -16.68 15.90 -5.09
CA THR A 288 -15.37 15.30 -5.34
C THR A 288 -15.21 15.03 -6.83
N CYS A 289 -14.04 15.36 -7.38
CA CYS A 289 -13.61 14.94 -8.70
C CYS A 289 -12.82 13.62 -8.55
N ILE A 290 -13.41 12.52 -9.01
CA ILE A 290 -12.79 11.21 -9.09
C ILE A 290 -12.45 10.95 -10.56
N GLU A 291 -11.16 10.93 -10.87
CA GLU A 291 -10.68 10.80 -12.24
C GLU A 291 -9.60 9.75 -12.37
N ASP A 292 -9.60 9.02 -13.50
CA ASP A 292 -8.54 8.08 -13.84
C ASP A 292 -8.33 6.99 -12.76
N CYS A 293 -9.40 6.52 -12.10
CA CYS A 293 -9.31 5.53 -11.03
C CYS A 293 -9.82 4.14 -11.44
N LEU A 294 -9.30 3.11 -10.79
CA LEU A 294 -9.58 1.71 -11.09
C LEU A 294 -9.99 0.93 -9.84
N ASN A 295 -11.09 0.20 -9.90
CA ASN A 295 -11.39 -0.85 -8.92
C ASN A 295 -11.21 -2.24 -9.55
N VAL A 296 -10.20 -2.96 -9.11
CA VAL A 296 -9.96 -4.37 -9.45
C VAL A 296 -10.48 -5.30 -8.35
N GLY A 297 -10.38 -4.87 -7.10
CA GLY A 297 -10.79 -5.66 -5.94
C GLY A 297 -12.28 -5.97 -5.92
N SER A 298 -12.62 -7.17 -5.45
CA SER A 298 -14.01 -7.58 -5.24
C SER A 298 -14.66 -6.76 -4.12
N ILE A 299 -15.91 -6.36 -4.31
CA ILE A 299 -16.72 -5.68 -3.31
C ILE A 299 -17.82 -6.64 -2.86
N ARG A 300 -17.85 -6.97 -1.58
CA ARG A 300 -18.95 -7.68 -0.94
C ARG A 300 -19.66 -6.74 0.02
N SER A 301 -20.98 -6.61 -0.10
CA SER A 301 -21.81 -5.80 0.81
C SER A 301 -22.98 -6.61 1.33
N VAL A 302 -23.09 -6.72 2.65
CA VAL A 302 -24.15 -7.48 3.32
C VAL A 302 -24.93 -6.56 4.26
N SER A 303 -26.25 -6.63 4.19
CA SER A 303 -27.16 -5.90 5.08
C SER A 303 -28.42 -6.70 5.39
N THR A 304 -28.70 -6.94 6.66
CA THR A 304 -29.90 -7.70 7.04
C THR A 304 -31.14 -6.85 7.27
N ASP A 305 -30.97 -5.56 7.54
CA ASP A 305 -32.04 -4.68 8.07
C ASP A 305 -31.97 -3.24 7.56
N SER A 306 -31.06 -2.92 6.65
CA SER A 306 -30.83 -1.54 6.20
C SER A 306 -30.58 -1.42 4.71
N PHE A 307 -30.89 -0.25 4.19
CA PHE A 307 -30.66 0.11 2.81
C PHE A 307 -29.15 0.26 2.53
N VAL A 308 -28.70 -0.21 1.37
CA VAL A 308 -27.30 -0.12 0.93
C VAL A 308 -27.17 0.58 -0.42
N GLU A 309 -26.08 1.31 -0.60
CA GLU A 309 -25.69 1.91 -1.89
C GLU A 309 -24.26 1.48 -2.21
N VAL A 310 -24.12 0.66 -3.24
CA VAL A 310 -22.86 0.00 -3.57
C VAL A 310 -22.47 0.34 -4.99
N GLY A 311 -21.24 0.77 -5.19
CA GLY A 311 -20.70 0.84 -6.53
C GLY A 311 -19.22 0.60 -6.66
N GLY A 312 -18.80 0.24 -7.87
CA GLY A 312 -17.40 -0.11 -8.12
C GLY A 312 -16.44 1.07 -7.97
N ILE A 313 -16.90 2.31 -8.21
CA ILE A 313 -16.10 3.51 -7.97
C ILE A 313 -16.59 4.23 -6.72
N ILE A 314 -17.88 4.60 -6.68
CA ILE A 314 -18.50 5.21 -5.50
C ILE A 314 -19.71 4.45 -4.99
N GLY A 315 -19.92 4.46 -3.67
CA GLY A 315 -21.18 4.02 -3.06
C GLY A 315 -22.28 5.08 -3.25
N TYR A 316 -22.08 6.24 -2.64
CA TYR A 316 -23.00 7.38 -2.71
C TYR A 316 -22.26 8.67 -2.97
N GLY A 317 -22.84 9.58 -3.74
CA GLY A 317 -22.28 10.92 -3.80
C GLY A 317 -22.83 11.90 -4.80
N PHE A 318 -22.11 13.02 -4.92
CA PHE A 318 -22.23 13.96 -6.03
C PHE A 318 -20.88 14.60 -6.35
N GLY A 319 -20.72 15.07 -7.57
CA GLY A 319 -19.47 15.60 -8.09
C GLY A 319 -19.16 15.02 -9.46
N GLU A 320 -17.89 14.74 -9.72
CA GLU A 320 -17.42 14.40 -11.04
C GLU A 320 -16.75 13.02 -11.10
N ILE A 321 -17.45 12.14 -11.80
CA ILE A 321 -17.19 10.82 -12.34
C ILE A 321 -16.44 10.73 -13.66
N ARG A 322 -15.12 10.57 -13.78
CA ARG A 322 -14.55 10.46 -15.14
C ARG A 322 -13.41 9.48 -15.36
N ASN A 323 -13.40 8.87 -16.55
CA ASN A 323 -12.30 8.02 -16.99
C ASN A 323 -11.99 6.90 -15.99
N CYS A 324 -12.99 6.38 -15.29
CA CYS A 324 -12.80 5.33 -14.29
C CYS A 324 -13.24 3.97 -14.83
N PHE A 325 -12.65 2.90 -14.29
CA PHE A 325 -12.98 1.53 -14.65
C PHE A 325 -13.29 0.68 -13.42
N SER A 326 -14.40 -0.05 -13.44
CA SER A 326 -14.73 -1.05 -12.44
C SER A 326 -14.62 -2.45 -13.04
N TYR A 327 -13.71 -3.26 -12.49
CA TYR A 327 -13.39 -4.60 -12.95
C TYR A 327 -13.80 -5.68 -11.94
N GLY A 328 -13.54 -5.44 -10.65
CA GLY A 328 -13.82 -6.42 -9.59
C GLY A 328 -15.31 -6.74 -9.44
N SER A 329 -15.62 -7.96 -9.02
CA SER A 329 -17.00 -8.40 -8.77
C SER A 329 -17.67 -7.53 -7.71
N ILE A 330 -18.98 -7.30 -7.86
CA ILE A 330 -19.80 -6.64 -6.84
C ILE A 330 -20.89 -7.62 -6.41
N GLU A 331 -20.78 -8.08 -5.17
CA GLU A 331 -21.68 -9.05 -4.56
C GLU A 331 -22.44 -8.42 -3.42
N CYS A 332 -23.76 -8.33 -3.54
CA CYS A 332 -24.59 -7.69 -2.54
C CYS A 332 -25.66 -8.66 -2.02
N GLU A 333 -25.80 -8.73 -0.70
CA GLU A 333 -26.84 -9.50 -0.01
C GLU A 333 -27.65 -8.56 0.88
N PHE A 334 -28.88 -8.23 0.48
CA PHE A 334 -29.76 -7.33 1.23
C PHE A 334 -31.22 -7.78 1.24
N LYS A 335 -31.95 -7.41 2.31
CA LYS A 335 -33.41 -7.61 2.38
C LYS A 335 -34.21 -6.42 1.84
N ASP A 336 -33.62 -5.23 1.86
CA ASP A 336 -34.30 -4.01 1.45
C ASP A 336 -34.31 -3.90 -0.08
N GLU A 337 -35.49 -4.01 -0.68
CA GLU A 337 -35.71 -3.95 -2.13
C GLU A 337 -35.35 -2.59 -2.74
N ASP A 338 -35.22 -1.54 -1.92
CA ASP A 338 -34.83 -0.23 -2.40
C ASP A 338 -33.31 -0.13 -2.67
N SER A 339 -32.49 -1.03 -2.10
CA SER A 339 -31.02 -0.98 -2.17
C SER A 339 -30.49 -0.81 -3.59
N LEU A 340 -29.48 0.04 -3.75
CA LEU A 340 -28.97 0.47 -5.05
C LEU A 340 -27.56 -0.07 -5.31
N VAL A 341 -27.40 -0.76 -6.43
CA VAL A 341 -26.12 -1.34 -6.84
C VAL A 341 -25.82 -0.94 -8.28
N GLY A 342 -24.71 -0.25 -8.49
CA GLY A 342 -24.27 0.15 -9.83
C GLY A 342 -22.77 -0.03 -10.02
N ALA A 343 -22.34 -0.49 -11.20
CA ALA A 343 -20.94 -0.85 -11.43
C ALA A 343 -19.96 0.32 -11.27
N ILE A 344 -20.40 1.56 -11.49
CA ILE A 344 -19.64 2.78 -11.20
C ILE A 344 -20.14 3.45 -9.93
N SER A 345 -21.46 3.60 -9.79
CA SER A 345 -22.08 4.37 -8.71
C SER A 345 -23.34 3.69 -8.19
N GLY A 346 -23.38 3.48 -6.86
CA GLY A 346 -24.58 3.01 -6.16
C GLY A 346 -25.69 4.06 -6.16
N TYR A 347 -25.39 5.29 -5.78
CA TYR A 347 -26.32 6.40 -5.97
C TYR A 347 -25.60 7.72 -6.21
N SER A 348 -26.15 8.51 -7.13
CA SER A 348 -25.65 9.83 -7.46
C SER A 348 -26.75 10.87 -7.40
N LEU A 349 -26.57 11.87 -6.54
CA LEU A 349 -27.51 12.99 -6.43
C LEU A 349 -27.23 14.05 -7.49
N LYS A 350 -28.28 14.61 -8.09
CA LYS A 350 -28.21 15.97 -8.61
C LYS A 350 -28.78 16.92 -7.56
N ASN A 351 -27.94 17.82 -7.07
CA ASN A 351 -28.36 18.88 -6.16
C ASN A 351 -28.65 20.14 -6.99
N ALA A 352 -29.61 20.97 -6.58
CA ALA A 352 -29.86 22.28 -7.19
C ALA A 352 -28.63 23.20 -7.21
N THR A 353 -27.61 22.90 -6.38
CA THR A 353 -26.35 23.65 -6.28
C THR A 353 -25.17 22.97 -6.98
N TYR A 354 -25.18 21.63 -7.14
CA TYR A 354 -24.06 20.87 -7.68
C TYR A 354 -24.58 19.79 -8.66
N ASP A 355 -24.17 19.90 -9.92
CA ASP A 355 -24.42 18.87 -10.93
C ASP A 355 -23.51 17.66 -10.67
N THR A 356 -24.06 16.46 -10.85
CA THR A 356 -23.24 15.24 -10.92
C THR A 356 -22.96 14.90 -12.37
N ILE A 357 -21.68 14.79 -12.71
CA ILE A 357 -21.18 14.52 -14.05
C ILE A 357 -20.54 13.13 -14.02
N ILE A 358 -21.04 12.19 -14.82
CA ILE A 358 -20.47 10.84 -14.93
C ILE A 358 -20.18 10.59 -16.41
N VAL A 359 -18.92 10.75 -16.81
CA VAL A 359 -18.50 10.72 -18.22
C VAL A 359 -17.34 9.76 -18.45
N ASN A 360 -17.38 9.03 -19.58
CA ASN A 360 -16.27 8.17 -20.00
C ASN A 360 -15.87 7.14 -18.92
N ASN A 361 -16.85 6.52 -18.26
CA ASN A 361 -16.61 5.47 -17.28
C ASN A 361 -17.04 4.12 -17.85
N TYR A 362 -16.38 3.07 -17.40
CA TYR A 362 -16.58 1.74 -17.96
C TYR A 362 -16.64 0.69 -16.85
N TYR A 363 -17.28 -0.43 -17.12
CA TYR A 363 -17.29 -1.55 -16.19
C TYR A 363 -17.28 -2.89 -16.91
N LEU A 364 -16.71 -3.91 -16.28
CA LEU A 364 -16.69 -5.26 -16.83
C LEU A 364 -18.11 -5.87 -16.80
N ALA A 365 -18.49 -6.53 -17.88
CA ALA A 365 -19.76 -7.23 -17.98
C ALA A 365 -19.93 -8.25 -16.85
N GLY A 366 -21.11 -8.24 -16.22
CA GLY A 366 -21.44 -9.12 -15.10
C GLY A 366 -21.02 -8.61 -13.72
N VAL A 367 -20.33 -7.47 -13.63
CA VAL A 367 -20.00 -6.83 -12.34
C VAL A 367 -21.25 -6.28 -11.65
N ALA A 368 -22.16 -5.65 -12.39
CA ALA A 368 -23.49 -5.24 -11.92
C ALA A 368 -24.47 -5.10 -13.10
N ASP A 369 -25.77 -5.07 -12.81
CA ASP A 369 -26.84 -4.97 -13.83
C ASP A 369 -26.87 -3.61 -14.56
N VAL A 370 -26.41 -2.56 -13.90
CA VAL A 370 -26.38 -1.19 -14.42
C VAL A 370 -25.07 -0.51 -14.04
N GLY A 371 -24.61 0.44 -14.86
CA GLY A 371 -23.43 1.23 -14.54
C GLY A 371 -23.66 2.26 -13.43
N VAL A 372 -24.84 2.89 -13.38
CA VAL A 372 -25.21 3.88 -12.36
C VAL A 372 -26.61 3.56 -11.88
N ALA A 373 -26.78 3.26 -10.60
CA ALA A 373 -28.09 2.98 -10.04
C ALA A 373 -28.87 4.27 -9.70
N GLN A 374 -30.20 4.16 -9.74
CA GLN A 374 -31.14 5.28 -9.59
C GLN A 374 -32.40 4.81 -8.84
N TYR A 375 -33.00 5.69 -8.04
CA TYR A 375 -34.32 5.45 -7.46
C TYR A 375 -35.40 5.40 -8.56
N GLY A 376 -36.33 4.44 -8.43
CA GLY A 376 -37.55 4.41 -9.23
C GLY A 376 -38.44 5.65 -8.98
N THR A 377 -39.29 5.99 -9.96
CA THR A 377 -40.14 7.20 -10.03
C THR A 377 -41.17 7.42 -8.89
N SER A 378 -41.13 6.62 -7.82
CA SER A 378 -42.09 6.62 -6.70
C SER A 378 -41.77 7.60 -5.59
N TYR A 379 -40.54 8.13 -5.51
CA TYR A 379 -40.21 9.24 -4.62
C TYR A 379 -40.34 10.56 -5.39
N SER A 380 -41.01 11.56 -4.80
CA SER A 380 -41.21 12.89 -5.36
C SER A 380 -39.95 13.75 -5.34
N PHE A 381 -38.80 13.18 -5.73
CA PHE A 381 -37.66 13.94 -6.22
C PHE A 381 -37.75 13.92 -7.75
N GLU A 382 -37.47 15.05 -8.40
CA GLU A 382 -37.45 15.11 -9.86
C GLU A 382 -36.57 13.97 -10.39
N VAL A 383 -37.14 13.08 -11.18
CA VAL A 383 -36.40 12.08 -11.96
C VAL A 383 -35.51 12.88 -12.88
N ILE A 384 -34.21 12.90 -12.61
CA ILE A 384 -33.29 13.79 -13.31
C ILE A 384 -32.80 13.10 -14.59
N ASP A 385 -33.38 13.57 -15.68
CA ASP A 385 -32.99 13.37 -17.08
C ASP A 385 -31.65 14.07 -17.42
N SER A 386 -30.67 14.09 -16.50
CA SER A 386 -29.40 14.81 -16.73
C SER A 386 -28.18 14.32 -15.95
N VAL A 387 -28.00 13.00 -15.79
CA VAL A 387 -26.61 12.49 -15.73
C VAL A 387 -26.02 12.75 -17.10
N VAL A 388 -25.11 13.71 -17.21
CA VAL A 388 -24.40 13.95 -18.47
C VAL A 388 -23.29 12.92 -18.56
N GLY A 389 -23.51 11.90 -19.39
CA GLY A 389 -22.55 10.84 -19.71
C GLY A 389 -22.98 9.46 -19.23
N VAL A 390 -22.49 8.45 -19.94
CA VAL A 390 -22.82 7.03 -19.75
C VAL A 390 -21.67 6.32 -19.04
N ALA A 391 -22.02 5.38 -18.16
CA ALA A 391 -21.14 4.28 -17.79
C ALA A 391 -21.42 3.14 -18.77
N GLU A 392 -20.41 2.68 -19.50
CA GLU A 392 -20.58 1.68 -20.55
C GLU A 392 -20.06 0.31 -20.09
N GLU A 393 -20.87 -0.72 -20.33
CA GLU A 393 -20.45 -2.10 -20.12
C GLU A 393 -19.42 -2.51 -21.17
N ILE A 394 -18.37 -3.22 -20.74
CA ILE A 394 -17.28 -3.70 -21.55
C ILE A 394 -17.14 -5.21 -21.36
N THR A 395 -16.99 -5.93 -22.46
CA THR A 395 -16.78 -7.38 -22.43
C THR A 395 -15.37 -7.73 -21.96
N GLU A 396 -15.17 -8.95 -21.44
CA GLU A 396 -13.82 -9.46 -21.13
C GLU A 396 -12.85 -9.38 -22.32
N THR A 397 -13.34 -9.60 -23.54
CA THR A 397 -12.50 -9.52 -24.74
C THR A 397 -11.99 -8.09 -24.97
N GLN A 398 -12.85 -7.09 -24.77
CA GLN A 398 -12.48 -5.68 -24.88
C GLN A 398 -11.57 -5.22 -23.74
N ALA A 399 -11.73 -5.80 -22.54
CA ALA A 399 -10.84 -5.55 -21.40
C ALA A 399 -9.41 -6.05 -21.69
N LYS A 400 -9.28 -7.22 -22.34
CA LYS A 400 -8.00 -7.89 -22.62
C LYS A 400 -7.28 -7.40 -23.88
N ASN A 401 -7.96 -6.70 -24.80
CA ASN A 401 -7.42 -6.40 -26.13
C ASN A 401 -7.03 -4.92 -26.38
N GLY A 402 -6.86 -4.12 -25.34
CA GLY A 402 -6.49 -2.70 -25.47
C GLY A 402 -7.65 -1.77 -25.87
N THR A 403 -8.86 -2.27 -26.08
CA THR A 403 -10.02 -1.41 -26.38
C THR A 403 -10.30 -0.46 -25.21
N ILE A 404 -10.38 -1.00 -24.00
CA ILE A 404 -10.65 -0.20 -22.80
C ILE A 404 -9.57 0.86 -22.54
N LEU A 405 -8.30 0.54 -22.81
CA LEU A 405 -7.18 1.47 -22.68
C LEU A 405 -7.39 2.72 -23.55
N ASN A 406 -7.76 2.51 -24.83
CA ASN A 406 -8.02 3.62 -25.76
C ASN A 406 -9.22 4.47 -25.32
N LEU A 407 -10.28 3.82 -24.83
CA LEU A 407 -11.48 4.48 -24.33
C LEU A 407 -11.21 5.32 -23.09
N LEU A 408 -10.50 4.77 -22.10
CA LEU A 408 -10.12 5.49 -20.89
C LEU A 408 -9.19 6.68 -21.20
N ASN A 409 -8.23 6.50 -22.12
CA ASN A 409 -7.37 7.61 -22.54
C ASN A 409 -8.14 8.70 -23.30
N ASN A 410 -9.22 8.38 -24.02
CA ASN A 410 -10.15 9.34 -24.63
C ASN A 410 -9.44 10.46 -25.40
N GLU A 411 -8.57 10.07 -26.34
CA GLU A 411 -7.77 10.99 -27.18
C GLU A 411 -6.79 11.91 -26.42
N ARG A 412 -6.60 11.71 -25.11
CA ARG A 412 -5.59 12.43 -24.33
C ARG A 412 -4.20 11.97 -24.78
N GLU A 413 -3.44 12.86 -25.40
CA GLU A 413 -2.03 12.61 -25.77
C GLU A 413 -1.20 12.35 -24.51
N GLY A 414 -0.45 11.23 -24.49
CA GLY A 414 0.25 10.78 -23.27
C GLY A 414 -0.72 10.53 -22.11
N GLY A 415 -1.88 9.95 -22.42
CA GLY A 415 -2.94 9.68 -21.46
C GLY A 415 -2.47 8.84 -20.28
N PRO A 416 -3.14 8.95 -19.12
CA PRO A 416 -2.66 8.41 -17.88
C PRO A 416 -2.88 6.91 -17.77
N TRP A 417 -3.43 6.22 -18.77
CA TRP A 417 -3.65 4.78 -18.70
C TRP A 417 -2.65 4.03 -19.57
N GLU A 418 -2.17 2.91 -19.07
CA GLU A 418 -1.38 1.91 -19.80
C GLU A 418 -2.01 0.51 -19.64
N GLN A 419 -1.58 -0.43 -20.49
CA GLN A 419 -1.91 -1.84 -20.36
C GLN A 419 -0.71 -2.67 -20.82
N ASN A 420 -0.12 -3.46 -19.92
CA ASN A 420 0.85 -4.44 -20.33
C ASN A 420 0.12 -5.71 -20.79
N THR A 421 -0.16 -5.81 -22.09
CA THR A 421 -0.82 -7.00 -22.68
C THR A 421 -0.10 -8.34 -22.44
N ARG A 422 1.10 -8.34 -21.83
CA ARG A 422 1.85 -9.53 -21.41
C ARG A 422 1.84 -9.81 -19.90
N LYS A 423 1.40 -8.85 -19.07
CA LYS A 423 1.37 -8.96 -17.60
C LYS A 423 -0.02 -8.70 -17.01
N ASP A 424 -0.79 -7.78 -17.59
CA ASP A 424 -2.02 -7.27 -16.99
C ASP A 424 -3.24 -7.65 -17.83
N ALA A 425 -4.25 -8.20 -17.16
CA ALA A 425 -5.53 -8.53 -17.78
C ALA A 425 -6.40 -7.28 -18.06
N TYR A 426 -6.04 -6.12 -17.52
CA TYR A 426 -6.82 -4.87 -17.53
C TYR A 426 -5.92 -3.62 -17.53
N PRO A 427 -6.43 -2.45 -17.93
CA PRO A 427 -5.66 -1.21 -17.95
C PRO A 427 -5.48 -0.66 -16.53
N TYR A 428 -4.40 0.09 -16.30
CA TYR A 428 -4.11 0.74 -15.03
C TYR A 428 -3.61 2.18 -15.26
N PRO A 429 -3.90 3.12 -14.34
CA PRO A 429 -3.36 4.45 -14.41
C PRO A 429 -1.85 4.47 -14.07
N VAL A 430 -1.05 5.21 -14.85
CA VAL A 430 0.37 5.45 -14.65
C VAL A 430 0.64 6.89 -14.19
N LYS A 431 1.71 7.05 -13.41
CA LYS A 431 2.19 8.38 -13.05
C LYS A 431 2.82 9.03 -14.29
N ARG A 432 2.55 10.32 -14.54
CA ARG A 432 3.09 11.08 -15.70
C ARG A 432 4.63 11.11 -15.79
N THR A 433 5.35 10.68 -14.74
CA THR A 433 6.82 10.54 -14.74
C THR A 433 7.32 9.11 -14.99
N GLU A 434 6.45 8.11 -14.94
CA GLU A 434 6.72 6.77 -15.44
C GLU A 434 6.53 6.79 -16.96
N TYR A 435 7.40 7.52 -17.66
CA TYR A 435 7.71 7.07 -19.01
C TYR A 435 8.51 5.80 -18.84
N ILE A 436 7.93 4.67 -19.23
CA ILE A 436 8.71 3.48 -19.55
C ILE A 436 9.59 3.88 -20.74
N PHE A 437 10.78 4.39 -20.44
CA PHE A 437 11.79 4.58 -21.47
C PHE A 437 12.15 3.18 -21.99
N PRO A 438 12.24 3.01 -23.32
CA PRO A 438 12.82 1.79 -23.85
C PRO A 438 14.20 1.63 -23.22
N ILE A 439 14.51 0.42 -22.78
CA ILE A 439 15.86 0.05 -22.34
C ILE A 439 16.77 0.30 -23.56
N ASP A 440 17.39 1.48 -23.61
CA ASP A 440 18.55 1.75 -24.44
C ASP A 440 19.77 1.74 -23.54
N GLU A 441 20.79 1.07 -24.04
CA GLU A 441 22.01 0.70 -23.37
C GLU A 441 22.77 1.94 -22.91
N THR A 442 23.53 1.79 -21.82
CA THR A 442 24.49 2.76 -21.24
C THR A 442 23.91 3.64 -20.12
N THR A 443 23.93 3.15 -18.88
CA THR A 443 24.61 3.80 -17.73
C THR A 443 24.70 2.80 -16.57
N THR A 444 25.92 2.64 -16.06
CA THR A 444 26.35 1.78 -14.95
C THR A 444 25.73 2.17 -13.61
N ILE A 445 25.21 1.19 -12.86
CA ILE A 445 24.96 1.28 -11.42
C ILE A 445 26.10 0.56 -10.69
N ASP A 446 26.79 1.33 -9.86
CA ASP A 446 27.81 0.89 -8.91
C ASP A 446 27.09 0.48 -7.62
N HIS A 447 27.25 -0.77 -7.20
CA HIS A 447 26.81 -1.29 -5.90
C HIS A 447 28.06 -1.70 -5.12
N GLU A 448 28.24 -1.18 -3.91
CA GLU A 448 29.30 -1.62 -3.01
C GLU A 448 28.73 -1.89 -1.59
N TYR A 449 28.65 -3.15 -1.20
CA TYR A 449 29.49 -3.59 -0.08
C TYR A 449 30.71 -4.27 -0.70
N GLY A 450 31.91 -3.74 -0.45
CA GLY A 450 33.12 -4.49 -0.73
C GLY A 450 33.32 -5.53 0.37
N ILE A 451 33.29 -6.83 0.07
CA ILE A 451 34.02 -7.83 0.88
C ILE A 451 34.73 -8.86 -0.03
N ILE A 452 36.03 -9.00 0.26
CA ILE A 452 37.04 -9.86 -0.35
C ILE A 452 36.87 -11.32 0.10
N TYR A 453 36.97 -12.28 -0.82
CA TYR A 453 37.63 -13.57 -0.54
C TYR A 453 38.44 -14.08 -1.76
N THR A 454 39.59 -14.69 -1.45
CA THR A 454 40.60 -15.21 -2.38
C THR A 454 40.61 -16.74 -2.31
N TYR A 455 40.55 -17.50 -3.42
CA TYR A 455 41.23 -18.81 -3.50
C TYR A 455 41.43 -19.42 -4.91
N ARG A 456 42.40 -20.38 -4.97
CA ARG A 456 43.15 -20.99 -6.09
C ARG A 456 42.44 -22.12 -6.88
N GLN A 457 42.98 -22.34 -8.09
CA GLN A 457 42.72 -23.40 -9.10
C GLN A 457 42.74 -24.88 -8.62
N GLY A 458 41.88 -25.72 -9.23
CA GLY A 458 42.21 -27.11 -9.65
C GLY A 458 41.09 -28.19 -9.61
N LEU A 459 40.66 -28.66 -10.80
CA LEU A 459 40.12 -30.01 -11.19
C LEU A 459 38.74 -30.55 -10.71
N THR A 460 37.82 -30.63 -11.69
CA THR A 460 36.80 -31.68 -12.06
C THR A 460 35.97 -32.42 -11.01
N ASP A 461 34.64 -32.19 -10.99
CA ASP A 461 33.56 -33.10 -11.47
C ASP A 461 32.17 -32.67 -10.91
N VAL A 462 31.10 -32.98 -11.67
CA VAL A 462 29.65 -32.66 -11.51
C VAL A 462 29.17 -32.24 -10.10
N LEU A 463 28.46 -31.11 -10.00
CA LEU A 463 27.61 -30.76 -8.85
C LEU A 463 26.14 -30.80 -9.28
N GLU A 464 25.42 -31.83 -8.86
CA GLU A 464 23.96 -31.92 -8.93
C GLU A 464 23.42 -31.24 -7.67
N VAL A 465 22.71 -30.11 -7.82
CA VAL A 465 22.07 -29.43 -6.68
C VAL A 465 20.57 -29.67 -6.79
N ILE A 466 20.06 -30.57 -5.96
CA ILE A 466 18.63 -30.80 -5.78
C ILE A 466 18.21 -29.95 -4.58
N GLY A 467 17.48 -28.85 -4.83
CA GLY A 467 16.78 -28.10 -3.80
C GLY A 467 15.32 -28.54 -3.82
N TYR A 468 14.82 -29.02 -2.67
CA TYR A 468 13.40 -29.26 -2.42
C TYR A 468 13.09 -28.47 -1.16
N ASN A 469 12.06 -27.62 -1.17
CA ASN A 469 11.53 -27.02 0.06
C ASN A 469 10.01 -27.17 0.07
N GLU A 470 9.52 -28.01 0.96
CA GLU A 470 8.15 -27.97 1.45
C GLU A 470 8.24 -27.35 2.85
N ASP A 471 7.46 -26.29 3.08
CA ASP A 471 7.15 -25.57 4.35
C ASP A 471 7.85 -24.23 4.73
N THR A 472 7.08 -23.14 4.54
CA THR A 472 6.53 -22.16 5.53
C THR A 472 7.41 -21.34 6.49
N ASN A 473 8.73 -21.18 6.33
CA ASN A 473 9.43 -20.11 7.08
C ASN A 473 10.78 -19.71 6.46
N GLY A 474 10.85 -18.51 5.89
CA GLY A 474 12.10 -17.80 5.61
C GLY A 474 12.50 -17.78 4.14
N ASP A 475 12.19 -16.65 3.53
CA ASP A 475 12.43 -16.16 2.18
C ASP A 475 13.77 -16.60 1.54
N TYR A 476 13.69 -16.95 0.25
CA TYR A 476 14.76 -17.21 -0.72
C TYR A 476 15.34 -18.63 -0.81
N VAL A 477 15.27 -19.20 -2.02
CA VAL A 477 16.05 -20.39 -2.41
C VAL A 477 17.40 -19.94 -2.99
N THR A 478 18.50 -20.27 -2.32
CA THR A 478 19.88 -19.99 -2.80
C THR A 478 20.52 -21.25 -3.37
N VAL A 479 20.75 -21.29 -4.68
CA VAL A 479 21.48 -22.38 -5.35
C VAL A 479 22.88 -21.92 -5.74
N MET A 480 23.91 -22.45 -5.06
CA MET A 480 25.32 -22.18 -5.38
C MET A 480 25.94 -23.35 -6.14
N SER A 481 26.48 -23.10 -7.34
CA SER A 481 27.35 -24.07 -8.02
C SER A 481 28.84 -23.76 -7.77
N ALA A 482 29.62 -24.81 -7.46
CA ALA A 482 31.06 -24.73 -7.18
C ALA A 482 31.90 -24.57 -8.46
N PRO A 483 33.13 -24.00 -8.38
CA PRO A 483 33.84 -23.55 -9.58
C PRO A 483 34.65 -24.65 -10.27
N SER A 484 34.48 -24.67 -11.59
CA SER A 484 35.42 -25.07 -12.65
C SER A 484 35.67 -26.56 -12.95
N PHE A 485 35.66 -26.81 -14.27
CA PHE A 485 35.84 -28.05 -15.02
C PHE A 485 34.63 -28.98 -15.04
N MET A 486 33.68 -28.71 -15.92
CA MET A 486 32.92 -29.70 -16.67
C MET A 486 32.26 -29.03 -17.89
N ASN A 487 32.31 -29.68 -19.05
CA ASN A 487 31.62 -29.22 -20.26
C ASN A 487 30.15 -29.71 -20.23
N ASP A 488 29.24 -28.78 -20.55
CA ASP A 488 27.78 -28.91 -20.63
C ASP A 488 27.06 -29.26 -19.30
N GLN A 489 26.41 -28.26 -18.68
CA GLN A 489 25.57 -28.46 -17.48
C GLN A 489 24.16 -27.86 -17.64
N LYS A 490 23.16 -28.58 -17.11
CA LYS A 490 21.76 -28.17 -16.96
C LYS A 490 21.50 -27.81 -15.49
N LEU A 491 20.81 -26.70 -15.22
CA LEU A 491 20.36 -26.31 -13.88
C LEU A 491 18.83 -26.40 -13.82
N GLN A 492 18.30 -27.10 -12.83
CA GLN A 492 16.85 -27.32 -12.64
C GLN A 492 16.44 -26.79 -11.26
N LEU A 493 15.37 -25.99 -11.22
CA LEU A 493 14.77 -25.45 -10.00
C LEU A 493 13.36 -26.01 -9.84
N PHE A 494 12.99 -26.41 -8.62
CA PHE A 494 11.67 -26.90 -8.23
C PHE A 494 11.22 -26.21 -6.93
N GLY A 495 10.01 -25.64 -6.88
CA GLY A 495 9.38 -25.16 -5.63
C GLY A 495 8.59 -23.86 -5.74
N THR A 496 7.90 -23.49 -4.66
CA THR A 496 7.15 -22.23 -4.44
C THR A 496 7.95 -21.32 -3.51
N ALA A 497 8.25 -20.09 -3.92
CA ALA A 497 8.98 -19.10 -3.11
C ALA A 497 8.75 -17.70 -3.69
N SER A 498 8.71 -16.64 -2.86
CA SER A 498 8.42 -15.27 -3.33
C SER A 498 9.54 -14.62 -4.18
N TYR A 499 10.77 -15.17 -4.15
CA TYR A 499 11.94 -14.72 -4.93
C TYR A 499 13.02 -15.83 -4.97
N ALA A 500 13.77 -15.93 -6.08
CA ALA A 500 14.87 -16.90 -6.23
C ALA A 500 16.19 -16.28 -6.75
N TYR A 501 17.31 -16.65 -6.12
CA TYR A 501 18.65 -16.14 -6.46
C TYR A 501 19.56 -17.25 -7.00
N VAL A 502 20.02 -17.08 -8.25
CA VAL A 502 20.91 -18.06 -8.91
C VAL A 502 22.29 -17.47 -9.16
N TYR A 503 23.30 -18.00 -8.46
CA TYR A 503 24.70 -17.58 -8.60
C TYR A 503 25.52 -18.63 -9.36
N VAL A 504 25.96 -18.26 -10.57
CA VAL A 504 26.78 -19.13 -11.43
C VAL A 504 28.21 -18.64 -11.48
N ASN A 505 29.13 -19.38 -10.85
CA ASN A 505 30.56 -19.06 -10.83
C ASN A 505 31.31 -19.79 -11.96
N GLY A 506 31.29 -19.23 -13.17
CA GLY A 506 31.96 -19.80 -14.36
C GLY A 506 32.39 -18.77 -15.42
N PRO A 507 33.26 -19.15 -16.39
CA PRO A 507 33.77 -18.25 -17.42
C PRO A 507 32.66 -17.72 -18.36
N ARG A 508 32.79 -16.45 -18.76
CA ARG A 508 31.81 -15.66 -19.54
C ARG A 508 31.43 -16.20 -20.92
N THR A 509 32.06 -17.27 -21.39
CA THR A 509 31.86 -17.84 -22.73
C THR A 509 31.08 -19.16 -22.72
N MET A 510 30.55 -19.60 -21.57
CA MET A 510 29.73 -20.81 -21.48
C MET A 510 28.23 -20.50 -21.61
N ARG A 511 27.50 -21.36 -22.33
CA ARG A 511 26.04 -21.33 -22.40
C ARG A 511 25.48 -22.16 -21.25
N TYR A 512 24.56 -21.59 -20.47
CA TYR A 512 23.86 -22.28 -19.40
C TYR A 512 22.41 -22.50 -19.81
N ARG A 513 21.84 -23.65 -19.45
CA ARG A 513 20.41 -23.93 -19.64
C ARG A 513 19.73 -23.94 -18.27
N LEU A 514 18.89 -22.95 -18.03
CA LEU A 514 18.04 -22.85 -16.83
C LEU A 514 16.64 -23.37 -17.17
N VAL A 515 16.13 -24.28 -16.34
CA VAL A 515 14.77 -24.79 -16.46
C VAL A 515 14.07 -24.56 -15.12
N VAL A 516 12.97 -23.81 -15.15
CA VAL A 516 12.20 -23.39 -13.97
C VAL A 516 10.93 -24.23 -13.89
N TYR A 517 10.64 -24.79 -12.71
CA TYR A 517 9.42 -25.54 -12.43
C TYR A 517 8.80 -25.01 -11.12
N GLY A 518 7.74 -24.21 -11.20
CA GLY A 518 6.99 -23.72 -10.04
C GLY A 518 6.65 -22.22 -10.10
N ASP A 519 5.69 -21.83 -9.26
CA ASP A 519 5.19 -20.46 -9.08
C ASP A 519 6.12 -19.70 -8.11
N ILE A 520 6.89 -18.78 -8.66
CA ILE A 520 8.00 -18.05 -8.01
C ILE A 520 7.57 -16.64 -7.57
N ASN A 521 6.38 -16.19 -7.94
CA ASN A 521 5.85 -14.90 -7.50
C ASN A 521 4.60 -15.05 -6.61
N ASP A 522 4.20 -16.29 -6.32
CA ASP A 522 3.05 -16.66 -5.48
C ASP A 522 1.73 -16.12 -6.05
N ASP A 523 1.65 -15.98 -7.37
CA ASP A 523 0.45 -15.50 -8.09
C ASP A 523 -0.55 -16.62 -8.44
N SER A 524 -0.22 -17.85 -8.04
CA SER A 524 -0.92 -19.12 -8.32
C SER A 524 -0.81 -19.64 -9.75
N TYR A 525 0.06 -19.07 -10.61
CA TYR A 525 0.20 -19.49 -12.01
C TYR A 525 1.67 -19.70 -12.42
N VAL A 526 2.04 -20.91 -12.87
CA VAL A 526 3.39 -21.19 -13.41
C VAL A 526 3.54 -20.69 -14.85
N ASN A 527 4.08 -19.50 -15.04
CA ASN A 527 4.13 -18.77 -16.29
C ASN A 527 5.46 -18.01 -16.52
N VAL A 528 5.54 -17.21 -17.59
CA VAL A 528 6.80 -16.51 -17.97
C VAL A 528 7.24 -15.45 -16.96
N LEU A 529 6.33 -14.99 -16.10
CA LEU A 529 6.54 -13.99 -15.06
C LEU A 529 7.37 -14.55 -13.90
N ASP A 530 7.18 -15.81 -13.54
CA ASP A 530 8.05 -16.52 -12.60
C ASP A 530 9.52 -16.45 -13.00
N ALA A 531 9.80 -16.48 -14.30
CA ALA A 531 11.17 -16.42 -14.83
C ALA A 531 11.79 -15.01 -14.81
N PHE A 532 10.96 -13.96 -14.63
CA PHE A 532 11.41 -12.56 -14.49
C PHE A 532 11.74 -12.20 -13.04
N ASP A 533 11.12 -12.87 -12.08
CA ASP A 533 11.36 -12.66 -10.64
C ASP A 533 12.53 -13.54 -10.10
N VAL A 534 13.16 -14.32 -10.98
CA VAL A 534 14.47 -14.93 -10.75
C VAL A 534 15.58 -13.91 -11.02
N GLU A 535 16.23 -13.41 -9.98
CA GLU A 535 17.36 -12.48 -10.11
C GLU A 535 18.66 -13.25 -10.48
N ARG A 536 19.30 -12.84 -11.59
CA ARG A 536 20.42 -13.59 -12.20
C ARG A 536 21.74 -12.85 -12.04
N THR A 537 22.75 -13.47 -11.43
CA THR A 537 24.10 -12.90 -11.36
C THR A 537 25.17 -13.92 -11.75
N ALA A 538 25.87 -13.65 -12.87
CA ALA A 538 27.06 -14.41 -13.27
C ALA A 538 28.28 -13.49 -13.23
N ASN A 539 29.17 -13.67 -12.24
CA ASN A 539 30.42 -12.90 -12.12
C ASN A 539 30.27 -11.37 -12.31
N GLY A 540 29.19 -10.79 -11.75
CA GLY A 540 28.96 -9.34 -11.74
C GLY A 540 28.66 -8.69 -13.10
N TYR A 541 28.31 -9.45 -14.15
CA TYR A 541 27.81 -8.89 -15.42
C TYR A 541 26.59 -9.67 -15.92
N ARG A 542 25.58 -8.95 -16.41
CA ARG A 542 24.43 -9.51 -17.13
C ARG A 542 24.85 -9.85 -18.56
N GLU A 543 24.95 -11.15 -18.89
CA GLU A 543 24.58 -11.67 -20.21
C GLU A 543 24.61 -13.21 -20.19
N LEU A 544 23.45 -13.82 -20.46
CA LEU A 544 23.25 -15.26 -20.63
C LEU A 544 22.53 -15.40 -21.98
N VAL A 545 23.19 -16.02 -22.95
CA VAL A 545 22.95 -15.75 -24.39
C VAL A 545 21.81 -16.58 -24.99
N GLU A 546 21.22 -17.54 -24.27
CA GLU A 546 20.09 -18.36 -24.77
C GLU A 546 19.28 -18.96 -23.61
N TYR A 547 17.95 -19.00 -23.76
CA TYR A 547 17.01 -19.73 -22.91
C TYR A 547 16.17 -20.67 -23.78
N GLU A 548 15.80 -21.83 -23.25
CA GLU A 548 14.90 -22.78 -23.92
C GLU A 548 13.83 -23.18 -22.89
N PHE A 549 12.59 -22.73 -23.10
CA PHE A 549 11.45 -23.09 -22.26
C PHE A 549 11.04 -24.53 -22.57
N LEU A 550 11.00 -25.40 -21.56
CA LEU A 550 10.58 -26.79 -21.69
C LEU A 550 9.39 -27.04 -20.75
N ALA A 551 8.22 -26.65 -21.26
CA ALA A 551 6.85 -26.86 -20.76
C ALA A 551 6.40 -25.97 -19.57
N ALA A 552 5.24 -25.35 -19.76
CA ALA A 552 4.38 -24.76 -18.73
C ALA A 552 3.15 -25.66 -18.60
N ASP A 553 2.49 -25.70 -17.44
CA ASP A 553 1.20 -26.38 -17.31
C ASP A 553 0.17 -25.59 -18.13
N THR A 554 -0.11 -26.06 -19.35
CA THR A 554 -0.94 -25.33 -20.31
C THR A 554 -2.42 -25.69 -20.19
N ASN A 555 -2.74 -26.70 -19.38
CA ASN A 555 -4.08 -27.22 -19.20
C ASN A 555 -4.64 -27.00 -17.79
N ASP A 556 -3.83 -26.44 -16.88
CA ASP A 556 -4.21 -26.00 -15.53
C ASP A 556 -4.61 -27.18 -14.62
N ASP A 557 -3.95 -28.33 -14.80
CA ASP A 557 -4.22 -29.55 -14.04
C ASP A 557 -3.29 -29.79 -12.83
N GLY A 558 -2.32 -28.89 -12.65
CA GLY A 558 -1.31 -28.92 -11.59
C GLY A 558 -0.15 -29.86 -11.87
N SER A 559 -0.02 -30.41 -13.08
CA SER A 559 1.04 -31.35 -13.44
C SER A 559 1.64 -31.08 -14.83
N ILE A 560 2.98 -31.04 -14.92
CA ILE A 560 3.66 -30.81 -16.20
C ILE A 560 3.86 -32.14 -16.92
N THR A 561 3.11 -32.36 -18.00
CA THR A 561 3.07 -33.62 -18.74
C THR A 561 3.60 -33.51 -20.18
N VAL A 562 3.64 -34.64 -20.90
CA VAL A 562 3.98 -34.66 -22.35
C VAL A 562 2.92 -33.92 -23.18
N GLU A 563 1.70 -33.80 -22.67
CA GLU A 563 0.59 -33.13 -23.37
C GLU A 563 0.80 -31.61 -23.38
N ASP A 564 1.34 -31.05 -22.28
CA ASP A 564 1.76 -29.65 -22.17
C ASP A 564 2.94 -29.29 -23.08
N TYR A 565 3.85 -30.24 -23.28
CA TYR A 565 4.93 -30.02 -24.22
C TYR A 565 4.43 -29.96 -25.68
N GLN A 566 3.40 -30.74 -26.03
CA GLN A 566 2.82 -30.75 -27.37
C GLN A 566 1.96 -29.52 -27.67
N SER A 567 1.33 -28.91 -26.66
CA SER A 567 0.56 -27.67 -26.81
C SER A 567 1.48 -26.49 -27.19
N VAL A 568 2.63 -26.37 -26.53
CA VAL A 568 3.66 -25.33 -26.81
C VAL A 568 4.23 -25.46 -28.22
N VAL A 569 4.49 -26.69 -28.69
CA VAL A 569 5.02 -26.94 -30.05
C VAL A 569 4.02 -26.56 -31.15
N ASN A 570 2.72 -26.70 -30.89
CA ASN A 570 1.67 -26.33 -31.87
C ASN A 570 1.44 -24.82 -32.01
N ILE A 571 1.94 -24.00 -31.06
CA ILE A 571 1.79 -22.53 -31.06
C ILE A 571 2.91 -21.85 -31.88
N GLY A 572 3.85 -22.61 -32.44
CA GLY A 572 4.83 -22.10 -33.42
C GLY A 572 5.95 -21.26 -32.82
N LEU A 573 6.15 -21.30 -31.49
CA LEU A 573 7.29 -20.70 -30.81
C LEU A 573 8.47 -21.67 -30.81
N ALA A 574 9.04 -21.93 -31.98
CA ALA A 574 10.35 -22.58 -32.10
C ALA A 574 11.08 -22.09 -33.37
N SER A 575 11.92 -21.08 -33.18
CA SER A 575 13.31 -21.06 -33.67
C SER A 575 14.12 -20.08 -32.84
#